data_AF-A0A6N8Z7I2-F1
#
_entry.id   AF-A0A6N8Z7I2-F1
#
_cell.length_a   1.000
_cell.length_b   1.000
_cell.length_c   1.000
_cell.angle_alpha   90.00
_cell.angle_beta   90.00
_cell.angle_gamma   90.00
#
_symmetry.space_group_name_H-M   'P 1'
#
loop_
_entity.id
_entity.type
_entity.pdbx_description
1 polymer ?
#
loop_
_entity_poly.entity_id
_entity_poly.type
_entity_poly.pdbx_seq_one_letter_code
_entity_poly.pdbx_strand_id
1 'polypeptide(L)'
;MKTITISVDDETYRYCQRNAEAAGIPVEEWVTSRLAGITPPRASSKDVERQRETWNRIQADIDARANARGDELRTARKLTREELHDRGALR
;
A
#
# COMPACT_ATOMS: atom_id res chain seq x y z
N MET A 1 28.96 -15.06 -5.14
CA MET A 1 27.80 -14.40 -4.49
C MET A 1 28.33 -13.30 -3.59
N LYS A 2 27.65 -12.15 -3.49
CA LYS A 2 28.01 -11.11 -2.53
C LYS A 2 27.20 -11.35 -1.26
N THR A 3 27.87 -11.53 -0.13
CA THR A 3 27.24 -11.63 1.19
C THR A 3 27.03 -10.21 1.74
N ILE A 4 25.83 -9.92 2.21
CA ILE A 4 25.51 -8.69 2.94
C ILE A 4 25.11 -9.06 4.36
N THR A 5 25.46 -8.21 5.32
CA THR A 5 25.04 -8.37 6.72
C THR A 5 23.99 -7.32 7.01
N ILE A 6 22.81 -7.75 7.46
CA ILE A 6 21.68 -6.88 7.79
C ILE A 6 21.48 -6.96 9.30
N SER A 7 21.54 -5.82 9.98
CA SER A 7 21.19 -5.73 11.40
C SER A 7 19.69 -5.48 11.52
N VAL A 8 19.01 -6.35 12.25
CA VAL A 8 17.59 -6.24 12.59
C VAL A 8 17.44 -6.41 14.10
N ASP A 9 16.34 -5.94 14.66
CA ASP A 9 15.98 -6.24 16.04
C ASP A 9 15.62 -7.73 16.21
N ASP A 10 15.67 -8.20 17.46
CA ASP A 10 15.41 -9.60 17.82
C ASP A 10 14.01 -10.09 17.43
N GLU A 11 13.00 -9.22 17.49
CA GLU A 11 11.63 -9.59 17.16
C GLU A 11 11.48 -9.82 15.65
N THR A 12 12.03 -8.90 14.84
CA THR A 12 12.12 -9.04 13.39
C THR A 12 12.89 -10.28 12.98
N TYR A 13 14.02 -10.58 13.64
CA TYR A 13 14.78 -11.79 13.36
C TYR A 13 13.95 -13.06 13.62
N ARG A 14 13.29 -13.16 14.78
CA ARG A 14 12.42 -14.30 15.13
C ARG A 14 11.24 -14.43 14.17
N TYR A 15 10.68 -13.32 13.71
CA TYR A 15 9.63 -13.33 12.70
C TYR A 15 10.13 -13.94 11.39
N CYS A 16 11.27 -13.48 10.86
CA CYS A 16 11.88 -14.04 9.65
C CYS A 16 12.18 -15.54 9.82
N GLN A 17 12.72 -15.93 10.97
CA GLN A 17 13.05 -17.31 11.29
C GLN A 17 11.82 -18.24 11.24
N ARG A 18 10.74 -17.89 11.95
CA ARG A 18 9.52 -18.71 11.98
C ARG A 18 8.89 -18.88 10.61
N ASN A 19 8.89 -17.83 9.79
CA ASN A 19 8.32 -17.90 8.45
C ASN A 19 9.19 -18.69 7.48
N ALA A 20 10.52 -18.63 7.62
CA ALA A 20 11.44 -19.47 6.87
C ALA A 20 11.29 -20.95 7.24
N GLU A 21 11.18 -21.27 8.53
CA GLU A 21 10.90 -22.63 9.03
C GLU A 21 9.55 -23.16 8.49
N ALA A 22 8.49 -22.34 8.52
CA ALA A 22 7.18 -22.71 7.99
C ALA A 22 7.20 -22.97 6.46
N ALA A 23 8.07 -22.26 5.74
CA ALA A 23 8.26 -22.43 4.30
C ALA A 23 9.29 -23.53 3.95
N GLY A 24 9.98 -24.10 4.94
CA GLY A 24 11.00 -25.14 4.73
C GLY A 24 12.25 -24.65 3.99
N ILE A 25 12.56 -23.36 4.07
CA ILE A 25 13.69 -22.73 3.36
C ILE A 25 14.62 -21.97 4.34
N PRO A 26 15.87 -21.68 3.95
CA PRO A 26 16.75 -20.83 4.75
C PRO A 26 16.21 -19.41 4.93
N VAL A 27 16.52 -18.79 6.07
CA VAL A 27 16.12 -17.39 6.38
C VAL A 27 16.58 -16.41 5.31
N GLU A 28 17.77 -16.62 4.76
CA GLU A 28 18.35 -15.76 3.71
C GLU A 28 17.51 -15.77 2.42
N GLU A 29 17.03 -16.96 2.04
CA GLU A 29 16.18 -17.15 0.85
C GLU A 29 14.80 -16.56 1.07
N TRP A 30 14.24 -16.74 2.27
CA TRP A 30 12.98 -16.13 2.67
C TRP A 30 13.05 -14.60 2.65
N VAL A 31 14.10 -14.02 3.24
CA VAL A 31 14.33 -12.57 3.27
C VAL A 31 14.55 -12.04 1.86
N THR A 32 15.33 -12.74 1.02
CA THR A 32 15.56 -12.33 -0.36
C THR A 32 14.26 -12.35 -1.18
N SER A 33 13.44 -13.38 -1.03
CA SER A 33 12.11 -13.48 -1.68
C SER A 33 11.19 -12.34 -1.23
N ARG A 34 11.17 -12.05 0.08
CA ARG A 34 10.38 -10.96 0.66
C ARG A 34 10.85 -9.60 0.15
N LEU A 35 12.16 -9.37 0.09
CA LEU A 35 12.76 -8.15 -0.45
C LEU A 35 12.55 -8.04 -1.96
N ALA A 36 12.55 -9.14 -2.72
CA ALA A 36 12.24 -9.13 -4.14
C ALA A 36 10.78 -8.78 -4.42
N GLY A 37 9.86 -9.15 -3.52
CA GLY A 37 8.45 -8.72 -3.58
C GLY A 37 8.21 -7.28 -3.13
N ILE A 38 9.07 -6.73 -2.26
CA ILE A 38 8.99 -5.35 -1.76
C ILE A 38 9.75 -4.37 -2.68
N THR A 39 10.82 -4.82 -3.31
CA THR A 39 11.57 -4.04 -4.28
C THR A 39 10.75 -4.03 -5.55
N PRO A 40 10.13 -2.90 -5.95
CA PRO A 40 9.59 -2.82 -7.30
C PRO A 40 10.75 -3.18 -8.23
N PRO A 41 10.56 -4.08 -9.22
CA PRO A 41 11.58 -4.27 -10.24
C PRO A 41 11.98 -2.88 -10.73
N ARG A 42 13.26 -2.67 -11.02
CA ARG A 42 13.73 -1.45 -11.71
C ARG A 42 12.94 -1.40 -13.01
N ALA A 43 11.78 -0.76 -12.96
CA ALA A 43 10.82 -0.79 -14.02
C ALA A 43 11.49 -0.05 -15.17
N SER A 44 11.57 -0.69 -16.33
CA SER A 44 11.98 0.04 -17.52
C SER A 44 11.05 1.25 -17.64
N SER A 45 11.51 2.36 -18.21
CA SER A 45 10.68 3.57 -18.31
C SER A 45 9.30 3.28 -18.93
N LYS A 46 9.23 2.26 -19.81
CA LYS A 46 7.98 1.76 -20.42
C LYS A 46 7.04 1.04 -19.45
N ASP A 47 7.57 0.32 -18.46
CA ASP A 47 6.77 -0.37 -17.46
C ASP A 47 6.21 0.60 -16.43
N VAL A 48 6.96 1.66 -16.08
CA VAL A 48 6.47 2.78 -15.26
C VAL A 48 5.37 3.54 -15.99
N GLU A 49 5.56 3.82 -17.28
CA GLU A 49 4.53 4.48 -18.11
C GLU A 49 3.24 3.64 -18.14
N ARG A 50 3.35 2.33 -18.38
CA ARG A 50 2.21 1.41 -18.43
C ARG A 50 1.51 1.25 -17.07
N GLN A 51 2.27 1.22 -15.96
CA GLN A 51 1.69 1.21 -14.62
C GLN A 51 0.98 2.53 -14.31
N ARG A 52 1.53 3.68 -14.74
CA ARG A 52 0.92 5.00 -14.58
C ARG A 52 -0.38 5.11 -15.37
N GLU A 53 -0.41 4.61 -16.61
CA GLU A 53 -1.63 4.54 -17.41
C GLU A 53 -2.70 3.65 -16.75
N THR A 54 -2.27 2.53 -16.17
CA THR A 54 -3.18 1.61 -15.47
C THR A 54 -3.76 2.25 -14.21
N TRP A 55 -2.92 2.94 -13.42
CA TRP A 55 -3.36 3.67 -12.23
C TRP A 55 -4.28 4.84 -12.57
N ASN A 56 -3.97 5.61 -13.62
CA ASN A 56 -4.85 6.69 -14.08
C ASN A 56 -6.22 6.17 -14.52
N ARG A 57 -6.27 4.99 -15.15
CA ARG A 57 -7.52 4.35 -15.56
C ARG A 57 -8.35 3.87 -14.37
N ILE A 58 -7.69 3.28 -13.37
CA ILE A 58 -8.34 2.87 -12.11
C ILE A 58 -8.88 4.10 -11.37
N GLN A 59 -8.08 5.17 -11.27
CA GLN A 59 -8.51 6.41 -10.61
C GLN A 59 -9.70 7.04 -11.33
N ALA A 60 -9.69 7.09 -12.66
CA ALA A 60 -10.82 7.59 -13.44
C ALA A 60 -12.09 6.76 -13.24
N ASP A 61 -11.98 5.44 -13.11
CA ASP A 61 -13.13 4.55 -12.82
C ASP A 61 -13.63 4.75 -11.37
N ILE A 62 -12.73 4.94 -10.40
CA ILE A 62 -13.09 5.28 -9.02
C ILE A 62 -13.81 6.64 -8.97
N ASP A 63 -13.27 7.66 -9.65
CA ASP A 63 -13.86 8.99 -9.70
C ASP A 63 -15.20 8.98 -10.43
N ALA A 64 -15.33 8.21 -11.52
CA ALA A 64 -16.59 8.03 -12.23
C ALA A 64 -17.63 7.34 -11.36
N ARG A 65 -17.26 6.29 -10.61
CA ARG A 65 -18.15 5.62 -9.65
C ARG A 65 -18.52 6.51 -8.47
N ALA A 66 -17.58 7.33 -7.99
CA ALA A 66 -17.83 8.28 -6.91
C ALA A 66 -18.79 9.39 -7.35
N ASN A 67 -18.64 9.89 -8.59
CA ASN A 67 -19.54 10.87 -9.19
C ASN A 67 -20.91 10.27 -9.54
N ALA A 68 -20.96 9.02 -10.01
CA ALA A 68 -22.20 8.32 -10.33
C ALA A 68 -23.01 7.95 -9.08
N ARG A 69 -22.36 7.84 -7.91
CA ARG A 69 -23.04 7.61 -6.62
C ARG A 69 -23.64 8.86 -5.98
N GLY A 70 -23.37 10.05 -6.51
CA GLY A 70 -24.03 11.30 -6.07
C GLY A 70 -23.84 11.65 -4.58
N ASP A 71 -23.03 12.67 -4.30
CA ASP A 71 -23.34 13.66 -3.27
C ASP A 71 -23.34 13.33 -1.76
N GLU A 72 -22.35 12.59 -1.25
CA GLU A 72 -22.05 12.67 0.21
C GLU A 72 -20.61 13.09 0.57
N LEU A 73 -19.64 12.90 -0.31
CA LEU A 73 -18.26 13.33 -0.03
C LEU A 73 -18.02 14.83 -0.30
N ARG A 74 -18.88 15.47 -1.11
CA ARG A 74 -18.78 16.91 -1.42
C ARG A 74 -19.47 17.80 -0.39
N THR A 75 -20.48 17.32 0.31
CA THR A 75 -21.18 18.09 1.36
C THR A 75 -20.30 18.27 2.59
N ALA A 76 -19.52 17.28 3.01
CA ALA A 76 -18.61 17.42 4.16
C ALA A 76 -17.49 18.46 3.96
N ARG A 77 -17.09 18.76 2.71
CA ARG A 77 -16.07 19.78 2.40
C ARG A 77 -16.62 21.20 2.23
N LYS A 78 -17.95 21.37 2.22
CA LYS A 78 -18.61 22.68 2.08
C LYS A 78 -19.25 23.19 3.37
N LEU A 79 -19.26 22.37 4.43
CA LEU A 79 -19.79 22.77 5.72
C LEU A 79 -18.72 23.57 6.48
N THR A 80 -19.13 24.73 6.99
CA THR A 80 -18.35 25.52 7.93
C THR A 80 -18.18 24.76 9.25
N ARG A 81 -17.22 25.18 10.08
CA ARG A 81 -16.92 24.52 11.36
C ARG A 81 -18.14 24.42 12.29
N GLU A 82 -19.03 25.41 12.23
CA GLU A 82 -20.27 25.45 13.02
C GLU A 82 -21.26 24.37 12.56
N GLU A 83 -21.45 24.20 11.25
CA GLU A 83 -22.40 23.22 10.69
C GLU A 83 -21.98 21.76 10.91
N LEU A 84 -20.68 21.49 11.05
CA LEU A 84 -20.17 20.16 11.44
C LEU A 84 -20.46 19.82 12.90
N HIS A 85 -20.44 20.81 13.79
CA HIS A 85 -20.66 20.62 15.22
C HIS A 85 -22.13 20.26 15.52
N ASP A 86 -23.07 20.94 14.86
CA ASP A 86 -24.51 20.69 15.04
C ASP A 86 -24.96 19.32 14.53
N ARG A 87 -24.34 18.83 13.45
CA ARG A 87 -24.62 17.48 12.92
C ARG A 87 -24.11 16.37 13.86
N GLY A 88 -23.08 16.64 14.65
CA GLY A 88 -22.61 15.74 15.71
C GLY A 88 -23.53 15.72 16.93
N ALA A 89 -24.22 16.82 17.20
CA ALA A 89 -25.14 16.97 18.35
C ALA A 89 -26.54 16.36 18.12
N LEU A 90 -26.90 16.03 16.87
CA LEU A 90 -28.17 15.38 16.49
C LEU A 90 -28.10 13.83 16.46
N ARG A 91 -27.02 13.23 16.99
CA ARG A 91 -26.86 11.78 17.16
C ARG A 91 -27.05 11.33 18.59
#